data_AF-A0A0C3EJQ5-F1
#
_entry.id   AF-A0A0C3EJQ5-F1
#
_cell.length_a   1.000
_cell.length_b   1.000
_cell.length_c   1.000
_cell.angle_alpha   90.00
_cell.angle_beta   90.00
_cell.angle_gamma   90.00
#
_symmetry.space_group_name_H-M   'P 1'
#
loop_
_entity.id
_entity.type
_entity.pdbx_description
1 polymer ?
#
loop_
_entity_poly.entity_id
_entity_poly.type
_entity_poly.pdbx_seq_one_letter_code
_entity_poly.pdbx_strand_id
1 'polypeptide(L)'
;MVNDSYRSLQCLIHKISPLRSFVSMALYSLNSLTSRQVRHLTYFATTCLLVALFKIWYKEDILCRLSFNRRMSICPTQTQTPLLPPATYNVVVASTFPHHFDVYLALVWSFERVMKERGSRGSVQVYAPLPFYYDFQTVVDELGLYHGSVKNPENLIHDIESTAIDMIILGTCEVDIPNLQDRLLAAWDARDNGHKFQLVCIAHDHNDRRWHTHITPWARRNTLRLLTLSEHVSNSFWAQFKSISTSINPVLRSSGYTMVSIDAHIPIANLTGLPDKSGRRILSSAVIQGSFSPDRRAYNDIFKDLIRSLHESPASWGYLPLGDGPSYIPDKGLVDPPFKLHLVGSGSLDLPPELKNIVVFHVNLNYREYYDVMGEIDICVPAFGPSDKYYVEQASATTHTCLETNIQMLVTLRHREAYTYLDDDQVTVTYPAVMTEIDAIRALRTQNASAFLESDPSGSGTTLSSNVAVQRAVEDMMAKGWVRTKRGFEDRKRKIWAANDVVVSKLLNDL
;
A
#
# COMPACT_ATOMS: atom_id res chain seq x y z
N MET A 1 33.92 31.40 17.82
CA MET A 1 33.51 30.01 17.56
C MET A 1 34.51 28.99 18.15
N VAL A 2 34.74 29.01 19.47
CA VAL A 2 35.56 27.97 20.17
C VAL A 2 34.96 27.58 21.54
N ASN A 3 33.84 28.17 21.98
CA ASN A 3 33.29 27.94 23.33
C ASN A 3 32.13 26.93 23.44
N ASP A 4 31.57 26.43 22.33
CA ASP A 4 30.46 25.46 22.37
C ASP A 4 30.91 23.99 22.34
N SER A 5 32.14 23.71 21.92
CA SER A 5 32.68 22.33 21.89
C SER A 5 33.01 21.76 23.28
N TYR A 6 33.09 22.60 24.31
CA TYR A 6 33.42 22.17 25.67
C TYR A 6 32.21 21.65 26.46
N ARG A 7 30.98 22.10 26.13
CA ARG A 7 29.75 21.66 26.80
C ARG A 7 29.25 20.29 26.32
N SER A 8 29.49 19.94 25.06
CA SER A 8 29.14 18.61 24.52
C SER A 8 30.06 17.50 25.04
N LEU A 9 31.32 17.81 25.38
CA LEU A 9 32.25 16.84 25.97
C LEU A 9 31.91 16.50 27.43
N GLN A 10 31.40 17.47 28.21
CA GLN A 10 31.01 17.23 29.60
C GLN A 10 29.72 16.40 29.74
N CYS A 11 28.82 16.45 28.76
CA CYS A 11 27.61 15.63 28.76
C CYS A 11 27.91 14.14 28.44
N LEU A 12 28.96 13.88 27.66
CA LEU A 12 29.43 12.53 27.35
C LEU A 12 30.14 11.87 28.54
N ILE A 13 30.82 12.66 29.38
CA ILE A 13 31.57 12.17 30.54
C ILE A 13 30.64 11.75 31.70
N HIS A 14 29.42 12.28 31.78
CA HIS A 14 28.46 11.89 32.83
C HIS A 14 27.68 10.60 32.56
N LYS A 15 27.64 10.10 31.32
CA LYS A 15 26.95 8.84 30.96
C LYS A 15 27.80 7.57 31.07
N ILE A 16 29.07 7.68 31.47
CA ILE A 16 30.02 6.55 31.60
C ILE A 16 30.24 6.16 33.09
N SER A 17 29.35 6.61 33.98
CA SER A 17 29.42 6.33 35.43
C SER A 17 29.54 4.83 35.82
N PRO A 18 28.93 3.83 35.12
CA PRO A 18 29.09 2.43 35.51
C PRO A 18 30.43 1.79 35.12
N LEU A 19 31.26 2.45 34.30
CA LEU A 19 32.54 1.90 33.83
C LEU A 19 33.71 2.21 34.77
N ARG A 20 33.60 3.21 35.66
CA ARG A 20 34.66 3.54 36.64
C ARG A 20 34.90 2.40 37.64
N SER A 21 33.85 1.74 38.09
CA SER A 21 33.96 0.61 39.02
C SER A 21 34.59 -0.62 38.37
N PHE A 22 34.33 -0.84 37.07
CA PHE A 22 34.88 -1.97 36.31
C PHE A 22 36.36 -1.78 35.95
N VAL A 23 36.75 -0.55 35.59
CA VAL A 23 38.15 -0.21 35.27
C VAL A 23 39.03 -0.21 36.52
N SER A 24 38.50 0.23 37.67
CA SER A 24 39.25 0.19 38.94
C SER A 24 39.48 -1.26 39.43
N MET A 25 38.53 -2.17 39.20
CA MET A 25 38.70 -3.60 39.51
C MET A 25 39.69 -4.28 38.56
N ALA A 26 39.65 -3.95 37.26
CA ALA A 26 40.57 -4.52 36.27
C ALA A 26 42.02 -4.06 36.47
N LEU A 27 42.24 -2.82 36.91
CA LEU A 27 43.57 -2.27 37.19
C LEU A 27 44.21 -2.89 38.44
N TYR A 28 43.43 -3.36 39.42
CA TYR A 28 43.96 -4.05 40.60
C TYR A 28 44.45 -5.48 40.29
N SER A 29 43.88 -6.16 39.28
CA SER A 29 44.31 -7.50 38.86
C SER A 29 45.46 -7.53 37.84
N LEU A 30 45.89 -6.37 37.32
CA LEU A 30 46.95 -6.29 36.32
C LEU A 30 48.38 -6.37 36.91
N ASN A 31 48.54 -6.19 38.22
CA ASN A 31 49.85 -6.24 38.89
C ASN A 31 50.38 -7.67 39.15
N SER A 32 49.61 -8.72 38.83
CA SER A 32 50.01 -10.13 39.03
C SER A 32 50.17 -10.93 37.74
N LEU A 33 50.08 -10.29 36.56
CA LEU A 33 50.09 -10.98 35.27
C LEU A 33 51.48 -10.97 34.62
N THR A 34 51.85 -12.10 34.02
CA THR A 34 53.09 -12.22 33.25
C THR A 34 53.01 -11.42 31.94
N SER A 35 54.14 -10.99 31.38
CA SER A 35 54.17 -10.14 30.17
C SER A 35 53.44 -10.75 28.96
N ARG A 36 53.32 -12.07 28.90
CA ARG A 36 52.58 -12.81 27.87
C ARG A 36 51.07 -12.68 28.04
N GLN A 37 50.56 -12.70 29.27
CA GLN A 37 49.14 -12.52 29.58
C GLN A 37 48.69 -11.07 29.35
N VAL A 38 49.56 -10.10 29.65
CA VAL A 38 49.29 -8.68 29.35
C VAL A 38 49.09 -8.49 27.84
N ARG A 39 49.93 -9.06 26.98
CA ARG A 39 49.78 -8.96 25.52
C ARG A 39 48.46 -9.53 25.02
N HIS A 40 48.02 -10.69 25.51
CA HIS A 40 46.73 -11.27 25.13
C HIS A 40 45.55 -10.41 25.58
N LEU A 41 45.62 -9.84 26.79
CA LEU A 41 44.59 -8.91 27.28
C LEU A 41 44.55 -7.63 26.45
N THR A 42 45.70 -7.07 26.06
CA THR A 42 45.77 -5.89 25.20
C THR A 42 45.17 -6.19 23.84
N TYR A 43 45.50 -7.31 23.20
CA TYR A 43 44.90 -7.71 21.92
C TYR A 43 43.38 -7.87 22.01
N PHE A 44 42.89 -8.51 23.08
CA PHE A 44 41.45 -8.69 23.29
C PHE A 44 40.74 -7.35 23.52
N ALA A 45 41.29 -6.46 24.36
CA ALA A 45 40.74 -5.13 24.61
C ALA A 45 40.73 -4.26 23.35
N THR A 46 41.79 -4.32 22.54
CA THR A 46 41.89 -3.55 21.28
C THR A 46 40.87 -4.06 20.26
N THR A 47 40.66 -5.38 20.17
CA THR A 47 39.66 -5.98 19.29
C THR A 47 38.23 -5.62 19.71
N CYS A 48 37.93 -5.68 21.01
CA CYS A 48 36.63 -5.26 21.54
C CYS A 48 36.37 -3.76 21.32
N LEU A 49 37.40 -2.91 21.48
CA LEU A 49 37.31 -1.48 21.21
C LEU A 49 37.07 -1.21 19.73
N LEU A 50 37.77 -1.90 18.83
CA LEU A 50 37.56 -1.78 17.38
C LEU A 50 36.17 -2.24 16.96
N VAL A 51 35.65 -3.34 17.52
CA VAL A 51 34.27 -3.81 17.26
C VAL A 51 33.23 -2.82 17.81
N ALA A 52 33.47 -2.23 18.98
CA ALA A 52 32.59 -1.20 19.55
C ALA A 52 32.60 0.07 18.70
N LEU A 53 33.78 0.53 18.26
CA LEU A 53 33.93 1.69 17.37
C LEU A 53 33.33 1.41 15.98
N PHE A 54 33.50 0.21 15.43
CA PHE A 54 32.83 -0.20 14.19
C PHE A 54 31.31 -0.18 14.36
N LYS A 55 30.78 -0.68 15.49
CA LYS A 55 29.34 -0.64 15.79
C LYS A 55 28.82 0.77 16.01
N ILE A 56 29.63 1.70 16.51
CA ILE A 56 29.24 3.11 16.69
C ILE A 56 29.29 3.83 15.33
N TRP A 57 30.35 3.62 14.55
CA TRP A 57 30.56 4.28 13.26
C TRP A 57 29.59 3.79 12.17
N TYR A 58 29.25 2.49 12.16
CA TYR A 58 28.24 1.94 11.26
C TYR A 58 26.78 2.19 11.71
N LYS A 59 26.54 2.59 12.97
CA LYS A 59 25.18 2.77 13.48
C LYS A 59 24.50 4.04 12.97
N GLU A 60 25.23 5.11 12.66
CA GLU A 60 24.56 6.39 12.38
C GLU A 60 24.08 6.52 10.94
N ASP A 61 24.78 5.95 9.96
CA ASP A 61 24.42 6.12 8.54
C ASP A 61 23.53 4.99 7.99
N ILE A 62 23.66 3.78 8.55
CA ILE A 62 22.88 2.61 8.11
C ILE A 62 21.55 2.48 8.86
N LEU A 63 21.44 2.88 10.13
CA LEU A 63 20.16 2.78 10.85
C LEU A 63 19.11 3.79 10.34
N CYS A 64 19.52 4.89 9.72
CA CYS A 64 18.57 5.79 9.06
C CYS A 64 18.07 5.23 7.72
N ARG A 65 18.87 4.41 7.05
CA ARG A 65 18.52 3.79 5.75
C ARG A 65 17.92 2.38 5.86
N LEU A 66 18.17 1.64 6.94
CA LEU A 66 17.60 0.30 7.18
C LEU A 66 16.39 0.31 8.12
N SER A 67 16.08 1.43 8.79
CA SER A 67 14.87 1.55 9.63
C SER A 67 13.57 1.67 8.84
N PHE A 68 13.62 1.85 7.52
CA PHE A 68 12.43 1.88 6.67
C PHE A 68 11.70 0.52 6.60
N ASN A 69 12.34 -0.59 6.99
CA ASN A 69 11.74 -1.92 6.86
C ASN A 69 11.44 -2.67 8.17
N ARG A 70 11.54 -2.06 9.36
CA ARG A 70 11.05 -2.71 10.59
C ARG A 70 10.82 -1.73 11.74
N ARG A 71 9.53 -1.56 12.08
CA ARG A 71 8.94 -0.89 13.26
C ARG A 71 9.30 0.58 13.43
N MET A 72 8.26 1.42 13.38
CA MET A 72 8.27 2.82 13.78
C MET A 72 9.01 3.00 15.11
N SER A 73 10.22 3.55 15.04
CA SER A 73 10.89 4.09 16.22
C SER A 73 10.51 5.56 16.30
N ILE A 74 9.83 5.92 17.39
CA ILE A 74 9.46 7.28 17.76
C ILE A 74 10.73 8.15 17.72
N CYS A 75 10.85 9.01 16.72
CA CYS A 75 11.86 10.07 16.73
C CYS A 75 11.52 11.05 17.87
N PRO A 76 12.53 11.61 18.56
CA PRO A 76 12.29 12.61 19.59
C PRO A 76 11.53 13.79 18.97
N THR A 77 10.45 14.16 19.64
CA THR A 77 9.58 15.30 19.35
C THR A 77 10.37 16.47 18.76
N GLN A 78 10.17 16.71 17.46
CA GLN A 78 10.60 17.94 16.80
C GLN A 78 10.07 19.12 17.63
N THR A 79 11.00 19.95 18.09
CA THR A 79 10.71 21.18 18.79
C THR A 79 9.87 22.05 17.86
N GLN A 80 8.63 22.34 18.24
CA GLN A 80 7.69 23.13 17.44
C GLN A 80 8.36 24.46 17.07
N THR A 81 8.70 24.59 15.79
CA THR A 81 9.19 25.83 15.20
C THR A 81 8.06 26.87 15.30
N PRO A 82 8.35 28.15 15.62
CA PRO A 82 7.31 29.17 15.76
C PRO A 82 6.39 29.19 14.54
N LEU A 83 5.09 29.22 14.80
CA LEU A 83 4.01 29.25 13.81
C LEU A 83 4.23 30.44 12.86
N LEU A 84 4.74 30.16 11.65
CA LEU A 84 4.69 31.10 10.55
C LEU A 84 3.22 31.52 10.33
N PRO A 85 2.96 32.76 9.88
CA PRO A 85 1.61 33.18 9.54
C PRO A 85 0.95 32.16 8.59
N PRO A 86 -0.38 31.93 8.69
CA PRO A 86 -1.05 30.89 7.92
C PRO A 86 -0.86 31.16 6.42
N ALA A 87 -0.04 30.33 5.79
CA ALA A 87 0.20 30.36 4.36
C ALA A 87 -1.12 30.12 3.62
N THR A 88 -1.32 30.87 2.54
CA THR A 88 -2.44 30.73 1.61
C THR A 88 -1.97 29.80 0.50
N TYR A 89 -2.61 28.64 0.36
CA TYR A 89 -2.26 27.65 -0.66
C TYR A 89 -3.40 27.49 -1.67
N ASN A 90 -3.12 27.62 -2.95
CA ASN A 90 -4.06 27.37 -4.04
C ASN A 90 -3.67 26.10 -4.76
N VAL A 91 -4.34 25.01 -4.41
CA VAL A 91 -4.09 23.67 -4.93
C VAL A 91 -5.15 23.34 -5.98
N VAL A 92 -4.70 22.86 -7.13
CA VAL A 92 -5.56 22.31 -8.17
C VAL A 92 -5.36 20.80 -8.26
N VAL A 93 -6.45 20.05 -8.26
CA VAL A 93 -6.47 18.63 -8.62
C VAL A 93 -7.24 18.49 -9.93
N ALA A 94 -6.60 17.95 -10.95
CA ALA A 94 -7.17 17.84 -12.28
C ALA A 94 -6.99 16.45 -12.87
N SER A 95 -8.02 15.92 -13.52
CA SER A 95 -7.87 14.76 -14.39
C SER A 95 -8.81 14.86 -15.57
N THR A 96 -8.36 14.35 -16.71
CA THR A 96 -9.17 14.12 -17.91
C THR A 96 -9.64 12.67 -18.00
N PHE A 97 -9.08 11.79 -17.16
CA PHE A 97 -9.43 10.38 -17.13
C PHE A 97 -10.78 10.18 -16.42
N PRO A 98 -11.81 9.63 -17.08
CA PRO A 98 -13.14 9.47 -16.49
C PRO A 98 -13.23 8.24 -15.56
N HIS A 99 -12.09 7.81 -15.02
CA HIS A 99 -11.94 6.71 -14.09
C HIS A 99 -10.95 7.15 -13.01
N HIS A 100 -10.94 6.50 -11.84
CA HIS A 100 -10.12 6.86 -10.67
C HIS A 100 -10.60 8.07 -9.84
N PHE A 101 -11.90 8.39 -9.89
CA PHE A 101 -12.48 9.41 -9.00
C PHE A 101 -12.20 9.09 -7.52
N ASP A 102 -12.30 7.83 -7.14
CA ASP A 102 -11.99 7.25 -5.82
C ASP A 102 -10.52 7.45 -5.39
N VAL A 103 -9.61 7.64 -6.35
CA VAL A 103 -8.19 7.87 -6.06
C VAL A 103 -7.94 9.33 -5.73
N TYR A 104 -8.19 10.23 -6.68
CA TYR A 104 -7.78 11.63 -6.51
C TYR A 104 -8.74 12.42 -5.62
N LEU A 105 -10.01 12.02 -5.47
CA LEU A 105 -10.91 12.68 -4.51
C LEU A 105 -10.65 12.26 -3.06
N ALA A 106 -10.09 11.08 -2.82
CA ALA A 106 -9.55 10.73 -1.49
C ALA A 106 -8.34 11.63 -1.11
N LEU A 107 -7.53 12.02 -2.10
CA LEU A 107 -6.47 13.00 -1.91
C LEU A 107 -7.03 14.40 -1.65
N VAL A 108 -8.02 14.86 -2.43
CA VAL A 108 -8.71 16.14 -2.20
C VAL A 108 -9.24 16.24 -0.77
N TRP A 109 -9.93 15.19 -0.30
CA TRP A 109 -10.41 15.11 1.08
C TRP A 109 -9.27 15.24 2.11
N SER A 110 -8.12 14.62 1.85
CA SER A 110 -6.93 14.73 2.71
C SER A 110 -6.39 16.17 2.74
N PHE A 111 -6.34 16.85 1.59
CA PHE A 111 -5.94 18.27 1.52
C PHE A 111 -6.89 19.19 2.28
N GLU A 112 -8.21 19.10 2.04
CA GLU A 112 -9.19 19.94 2.73
C GLU A 112 -9.09 19.77 4.26
N ARG A 113 -8.92 18.53 4.72
CA ARG A 113 -8.77 18.23 6.14
C ARG A 113 -7.49 18.82 6.74
N VAL A 114 -6.33 18.57 6.14
CA VAL A 114 -5.03 19.08 6.64
C VAL A 114 -4.97 20.61 6.60
N MET A 115 -5.49 21.23 5.54
CA MET A 115 -5.53 22.70 5.44
C MET A 115 -6.43 23.32 6.50
N LYS A 116 -7.59 22.69 6.77
CA LYS A 116 -8.50 23.10 7.85
C LYS A 116 -7.87 22.96 9.23
N GLU A 117 -7.22 21.83 9.53
CA GLU A 117 -6.52 21.59 10.80
C GLU A 117 -5.40 22.60 11.05
N ARG A 118 -4.71 23.05 9.99
CA ARG A 118 -3.67 24.07 10.03
C ARG A 118 -4.20 25.51 10.09
N GLY A 119 -5.51 25.72 9.94
CA GLY A 119 -6.09 27.06 9.83
C GLY A 119 -5.60 27.83 8.58
N SER A 120 -5.20 27.12 7.52
CA SER A 120 -4.81 27.74 6.25
C SER A 120 -6.03 28.39 5.59
N ARG A 121 -5.83 29.55 4.96
CA ARG A 121 -6.85 30.25 4.17
C ARG A 121 -6.86 29.84 2.69
N GLY A 122 -6.16 28.76 2.35
CA GLY A 122 -6.07 28.27 0.98
C GLY A 122 -7.34 27.61 0.44
N SER A 123 -7.29 27.18 -0.82
CA SER A 123 -8.39 26.50 -1.50
C SER A 123 -7.90 25.28 -2.28
N VAL A 124 -8.79 24.28 -2.43
CA VAL A 124 -8.61 23.15 -3.34
C VAL A 124 -9.66 23.25 -4.44
N GLN A 125 -9.22 23.22 -5.70
CA GLN A 125 -10.09 23.25 -6.87
C GLN A 125 -10.00 21.93 -7.61
N VAL A 126 -11.14 21.36 -8.00
CA VAL A 126 -11.21 20.09 -8.73
C VAL A 126 -11.63 20.31 -10.17
N TYR A 127 -10.89 19.74 -11.11
CA TYR A 127 -11.21 19.70 -12.53
C TYR A 127 -11.36 18.25 -12.96
N ALA A 128 -12.56 17.87 -13.39
CA ALA A 128 -12.84 16.48 -13.75
C ALA A 128 -14.03 16.37 -14.73
N PRO A 129 -14.09 15.29 -15.55
CA PRO A 129 -15.22 15.07 -16.44
C PRO A 129 -16.52 14.92 -15.63
N LEU A 130 -17.57 15.61 -16.05
CA LEU A 130 -18.91 15.51 -15.47
C LEU A 130 -19.93 15.01 -16.51
N PRO A 131 -20.96 14.26 -16.09
CA PRO A 131 -21.15 13.73 -14.73
C PRO A 131 -20.08 12.68 -14.38
N PHE A 132 -19.79 12.51 -13.08
CA PHE A 132 -18.88 11.44 -12.66
C PHE A 132 -19.44 10.07 -13.06
N TYR A 133 -18.60 9.22 -13.67
CA TYR A 133 -19.06 7.91 -14.14
C TYR A 133 -19.49 7.02 -12.98
N TYR A 134 -20.41 6.09 -13.27
CA TYR A 134 -20.93 5.13 -12.29
C TYR A 134 -21.50 5.80 -11.03
N ASP A 135 -22.07 7.00 -11.19
CA ASP A 135 -22.70 7.78 -10.12
C ASP A 135 -21.78 8.04 -8.91
N PHE A 136 -20.48 8.28 -9.16
CA PHE A 136 -19.55 8.59 -8.07
C PHE A 136 -19.88 9.90 -7.35
N GLN A 137 -20.69 10.79 -7.95
CA GLN A 137 -21.15 12.02 -7.29
C GLN A 137 -21.88 11.71 -5.98
N THR A 138 -22.69 10.65 -5.95
CA THR A 138 -23.38 10.21 -4.74
C THR A 138 -22.38 9.89 -3.61
N VAL A 139 -21.25 9.26 -3.93
CA VAL A 139 -20.18 8.96 -2.96
C VAL A 139 -19.49 10.24 -2.48
N VAL A 140 -19.23 11.18 -3.40
CA VAL A 140 -18.64 12.49 -3.06
C VAL A 140 -19.51 13.25 -2.06
N ASP A 141 -20.81 13.30 -2.33
CA ASP A 141 -21.78 14.03 -1.52
C ASP A 141 -21.98 13.36 -0.15
N GLU A 142 -22.11 12.03 -0.11
CA GLU A 142 -22.32 11.27 1.13
C GLU A 142 -21.12 11.39 2.09
N LEU A 143 -19.90 11.30 1.55
CA LEU A 143 -18.68 11.29 2.37
C LEU A 143 -18.08 12.69 2.57
N GLY A 144 -18.59 13.70 1.87
CA GLY A 144 -18.02 15.04 1.85
C GLY A 144 -16.57 15.02 1.34
N LEU A 145 -16.30 14.29 0.24
CA LEU A 145 -14.94 14.18 -0.30
C LEU A 145 -14.44 15.52 -0.89
N TYR A 146 -15.38 16.39 -1.30
CA TYR A 146 -15.10 17.71 -1.83
C TYR A 146 -16.27 18.66 -1.60
N HIS A 147 -15.99 19.91 -1.21
CA HIS A 147 -17.03 20.90 -0.89
C HIS A 147 -17.16 22.04 -1.93
N GLY A 148 -16.35 22.04 -2.99
CA GLY A 148 -16.37 23.07 -4.04
C GLY A 148 -17.13 22.65 -5.30
N SER A 149 -17.17 23.54 -6.29
CA SER A 149 -17.68 23.21 -7.62
C SER A 149 -16.61 22.50 -8.46
N VAL A 150 -17.01 21.39 -9.08
CA VAL A 150 -16.16 20.67 -10.03
C VAL A 150 -16.18 21.41 -11.38
N LYS A 151 -15.00 21.74 -11.89
CA LYS A 151 -14.82 22.46 -13.15
C LYS A 151 -14.54 21.50 -14.31
N ASN A 152 -14.85 21.92 -15.54
CA ASN A 152 -14.46 21.19 -16.74
C ASN A 152 -12.92 21.22 -16.90
N PRO A 153 -12.23 20.08 -17.08
CA PRO A 153 -10.79 20.00 -17.33
C PRO A 153 -10.26 20.90 -18.44
N GLU A 154 -11.07 21.20 -19.46
CA GLU A 154 -10.69 22.08 -20.57
C GLU A 154 -10.39 23.52 -20.11
N ASN A 155 -11.00 23.96 -19.01
CA ASN A 155 -10.82 25.29 -18.44
C ASN A 155 -9.52 25.42 -17.62
N LEU A 156 -8.85 24.32 -17.30
CA LEU A 156 -7.68 24.30 -16.42
C LEU A 156 -6.61 25.31 -16.83
N ILE A 157 -6.22 25.33 -18.10
CA ILE A 157 -5.14 26.20 -18.58
C ILE A 157 -5.54 27.67 -18.52
N HIS A 158 -6.79 28.01 -18.84
CA HIS A 158 -7.29 29.38 -18.73
C HIS A 158 -7.26 29.88 -17.28
N ASP A 159 -7.65 29.02 -16.34
CA ASP A 159 -7.65 29.34 -14.92
C ASP A 159 -6.21 29.44 -14.38
N ILE A 160 -5.27 28.65 -14.88
CA ILE A 160 -3.83 28.79 -14.56
C ILE A 160 -3.26 30.13 -15.02
N GLU A 161 -3.69 30.65 -16.16
CA GLU A 161 -3.21 31.93 -16.67
C GLU A 161 -3.78 33.12 -15.91
N SER A 162 -4.97 32.97 -15.29
CA SER A 162 -5.70 34.05 -14.63
C SER A 162 -5.65 34.03 -13.11
N THR A 163 -5.21 32.91 -12.49
CA THR A 163 -5.20 32.74 -11.03
C THR A 163 -3.83 32.33 -10.50
N ALA A 164 -3.52 32.78 -9.28
CA ALA A 164 -2.34 32.30 -8.55
C ALA A 164 -2.61 30.86 -8.08
N ILE A 165 -1.87 29.92 -8.66
CA ILE A 165 -1.90 28.49 -8.31
C ILE A 165 -0.50 28.11 -7.87
N ASP A 166 -0.39 27.44 -6.73
CA ASP A 166 0.89 27.05 -6.14
C ASP A 166 1.22 25.59 -6.48
N MET A 167 0.19 24.76 -6.66
CA MET A 167 0.33 23.33 -6.93
C MET A 167 -0.73 22.84 -7.90
N ILE A 168 -0.31 22.03 -8.88
CA ILE A 168 -1.18 21.26 -9.76
C ILE A 168 -0.91 19.78 -9.53
N ILE A 169 -1.96 19.04 -9.19
CA ILE A 169 -1.96 17.60 -9.02
C ILE A 169 -2.73 16.98 -10.18
N LEU A 170 -2.09 16.09 -10.93
CA LEU A 170 -2.76 15.32 -11.99
C LEU A 170 -3.20 13.96 -11.45
N GLY A 171 -4.50 13.66 -11.60
CA GLY A 171 -5.16 12.50 -10.99
C GLY A 171 -4.72 11.15 -11.53
N THR A 172 -4.24 11.08 -12.78
CA THR A 172 -3.58 9.91 -13.37
C THR A 172 -2.59 10.39 -14.41
N CYS A 173 -1.33 10.63 -14.01
CA CYS A 173 -0.35 11.25 -14.89
C CYS A 173 -0.07 10.43 -16.14
N GLU A 174 -0.21 9.11 -16.10
CA GLU A 174 -0.08 8.23 -17.26
C GLU A 174 -1.03 8.61 -18.41
N VAL A 175 -2.17 9.23 -18.09
CA VAL A 175 -3.20 9.67 -19.04
C VAL A 175 -3.21 11.19 -19.21
N ASP A 176 -3.02 11.93 -18.12
CA ASP A 176 -3.22 13.38 -18.09
C ASP A 176 -2.03 14.15 -18.67
N ILE A 177 -0.79 13.79 -18.32
CA ILE A 177 0.37 14.58 -18.73
C ILE A 177 0.60 14.59 -20.25
N PRO A 178 0.41 13.49 -21.02
CA PRO A 178 0.64 13.52 -22.47
C PRO A 178 -0.20 14.57 -23.20
N ASN A 179 -1.40 14.87 -22.68
CA ASN A 179 -2.34 15.82 -23.28
C ASN A 179 -2.14 17.26 -22.79
N LEU A 180 -1.53 17.45 -21.62
CA LEU A 180 -1.43 18.75 -20.94
C LEU A 180 -0.02 19.33 -20.91
N GLN A 181 1.02 18.51 -21.13
CA GLN A 181 2.43 18.84 -20.87
C GLN A 181 2.88 20.16 -21.52
N ASP A 182 2.60 20.37 -22.80
CA ASP A 182 3.13 21.54 -23.52
C ASP A 182 2.47 22.84 -23.03
N ARG A 183 1.16 22.81 -22.78
CA ARG A 183 0.40 23.95 -22.25
C ARG A 183 0.77 24.26 -20.81
N LEU A 184 0.93 23.22 -19.97
CA LEU A 184 1.37 23.38 -18.59
C LEU A 184 2.79 23.92 -18.50
N LEU A 185 3.73 23.44 -19.31
CA LEU A 185 5.08 23.98 -19.34
C LEU A 185 5.10 25.42 -19.83
N ALA A 186 4.35 25.75 -20.89
CA ALA A 186 4.27 27.12 -21.39
C ALA A 186 3.73 28.07 -20.31
N ALA A 187 2.66 27.67 -19.61
CA ALA A 187 2.11 28.43 -18.49
C ALA A 187 3.11 28.56 -17.34
N TRP A 188 3.83 27.48 -17.01
CA TRP A 188 4.88 27.53 -15.99
C TRP A 188 5.99 28.49 -16.39
N ASP A 189 6.52 28.41 -17.62
CA ASP A 189 7.63 29.22 -18.12
C ASP A 189 7.26 30.71 -18.21
N ALA A 190 6.01 31.04 -18.55
CA ALA A 190 5.51 32.41 -18.67
C ALA A 190 5.40 33.17 -17.33
N ARG A 191 5.20 32.47 -16.20
CA ARG A 191 5.14 33.08 -14.87
C ARG A 191 6.51 33.57 -14.41
N ASP A 192 6.57 34.60 -13.58
CA ASP A 192 7.83 34.99 -12.93
C ASP A 192 8.24 33.99 -11.83
N ASN A 193 9.47 34.13 -11.33
CA ASN A 193 10.04 33.19 -10.38
C ASN A 193 9.27 33.10 -9.05
N GLY A 194 8.55 34.15 -8.64
CA GLY A 194 7.79 34.16 -7.38
C GLY A 194 6.42 33.49 -7.47
N HIS A 195 5.96 33.16 -8.67
CA HIS A 195 4.61 32.63 -8.91
C HIS A 195 4.62 31.28 -9.66
N LYS A 196 5.78 30.62 -9.74
CA LYS A 196 5.87 29.27 -10.30
C LYS A 196 5.05 28.28 -9.46
N PHE A 197 4.51 27.26 -10.10
CA PHE A 197 3.79 26.19 -9.41
C PHE A 197 4.59 24.88 -9.39
N GLN A 198 4.24 23.99 -8.46
CA GLN A 198 4.70 22.61 -8.40
C GLN A 198 3.77 21.69 -9.22
N LEU A 199 4.34 20.72 -9.94
CA LEU A 199 3.58 19.65 -10.58
C LEU A 199 3.70 18.36 -9.76
N VAL A 200 2.57 17.85 -9.29
CA VAL A 200 2.46 16.55 -8.62
C VAL A 200 1.75 15.57 -9.55
N CYS A 201 2.37 14.43 -9.79
CA CYS A 201 1.82 13.37 -10.63
C CYS A 201 1.37 12.20 -9.78
N ILE A 202 0.07 11.88 -9.79
CA ILE A 202 -0.39 10.59 -9.28
C ILE A 202 -0.03 9.51 -10.30
N ALA A 203 0.71 8.49 -9.87
CA ALA A 203 1.14 7.38 -10.73
C ALA A 203 0.96 6.04 -10.00
N HIS A 204 0.41 5.06 -10.70
CA HIS A 204 0.07 3.76 -10.11
C HIS A 204 0.61 2.57 -10.89
N ASP A 205 1.10 2.75 -12.12
CA ASP A 205 1.78 1.73 -12.91
C ASP A 205 3.18 2.20 -13.35
N HIS A 206 4.22 1.75 -12.65
CA HIS A 206 5.61 2.05 -12.98
C HIS A 206 6.04 1.52 -14.36
N ASN A 207 5.36 0.50 -14.88
CA ASN A 207 5.73 -0.10 -16.16
C ASN A 207 5.17 0.68 -17.37
N ASP A 208 4.18 1.54 -17.17
CA ASP A 208 3.76 2.47 -18.22
C ASP A 208 4.77 3.59 -18.37
N ARG A 209 5.75 3.40 -19.25
CA ARG A 209 6.83 4.38 -19.47
C ARG A 209 6.50 5.43 -20.53
N ARG A 210 5.34 5.34 -21.18
CA ARG A 210 5.01 6.20 -22.34
C ARG A 210 5.00 7.69 -21.96
N TRP A 211 4.59 7.99 -20.74
CA TRP A 211 4.52 9.37 -20.23
C TRP A 211 5.85 9.91 -19.67
N HIS A 212 6.89 9.08 -19.52
CA HIS A 212 8.13 9.47 -18.83
C HIS A 212 8.89 10.59 -19.57
N THR A 213 8.78 10.63 -20.89
CA THR A 213 9.38 11.68 -21.72
C THR A 213 8.77 13.06 -21.46
N HIS A 214 7.49 13.10 -21.06
CA HIS A 214 6.78 14.34 -20.74
C HIS A 214 7.16 14.90 -19.37
N ILE A 215 7.69 14.08 -18.45
CA ILE A 215 8.09 14.57 -17.11
C ILE A 215 9.56 14.98 -17.00
N THR A 216 10.40 14.64 -17.99
CA THR A 216 11.81 15.06 -18.01
C THR A 216 11.99 16.58 -17.88
N PRO A 217 11.22 17.44 -18.58
CA PRO A 217 11.34 18.89 -18.44
C PRO A 217 10.98 19.41 -17.04
N TRP A 218 10.05 18.76 -16.34
CA TRP A 218 9.61 19.11 -14.98
C TRP A 218 10.64 18.69 -13.93
N ALA A 219 11.22 17.50 -14.08
CA ALA A 219 12.33 17.04 -13.25
C ALA A 219 13.53 18.02 -13.34
N ARG A 220 13.87 18.47 -14.55
CA ARG A 220 14.98 19.42 -14.76
C ARG A 220 14.76 20.77 -14.06
N ARG A 221 13.51 21.19 -13.94
CA ARG A 221 13.09 22.42 -13.25
C ARG A 221 12.95 22.23 -11.72
N ASN A 222 13.18 21.02 -11.20
CA ASN A 222 13.02 20.67 -9.79
C ASN A 222 11.62 21.03 -9.23
N THR A 223 10.59 20.86 -10.06
CA THR A 223 9.17 21.18 -9.74
C THR A 223 8.29 19.92 -9.79
N LEU A 224 8.83 18.79 -10.22
CA LEU A 224 8.10 17.53 -10.26
C LEU A 224 8.09 16.83 -8.90
N ARG A 225 6.93 16.28 -8.53
CA ARG A 225 6.79 15.23 -7.53
C ARG A 225 5.96 14.08 -8.05
N LEU A 226 6.22 12.89 -7.55
CA LEU A 226 5.36 11.73 -7.76
C LEU A 226 4.64 11.35 -6.48
N LEU A 227 3.36 11.05 -6.63
CA LEU A 227 2.52 10.47 -5.60
C LEU A 227 2.04 9.11 -6.09
N THR A 228 2.50 8.05 -5.45
CA THR A 228 2.10 6.69 -5.82
C THR A 228 1.02 6.15 -4.90
N LEU A 229 0.36 5.07 -5.31
CA LEU A 229 -0.72 4.46 -4.51
C LEU A 229 -0.23 3.37 -3.55
N SER A 230 1.08 3.16 -3.46
CA SER A 230 1.73 2.24 -2.52
C SER A 230 3.24 2.42 -2.44
N GLU A 231 3.83 1.99 -1.33
CA GLU A 231 5.26 2.10 -1.08
C GLU A 231 6.11 1.25 -2.04
N HIS A 232 5.63 0.05 -2.45
CA HIS A 232 6.40 -0.76 -3.40
C HIS A 232 6.49 -0.11 -4.79
N VAL A 233 5.44 0.59 -5.23
CA VAL A 233 5.47 1.35 -6.48
C VAL A 233 6.38 2.57 -6.36
N SER A 234 6.35 3.26 -5.21
CA SER A 234 7.33 4.33 -4.90
C SER A 234 8.77 3.84 -5.05
N ASN A 235 9.08 2.68 -4.48
CA ASN A 235 10.42 2.08 -4.55
C ASN A 235 10.84 1.74 -5.98
N SER A 236 9.90 1.25 -6.81
CA SER A 236 10.16 0.96 -8.22
C SER A 236 10.46 2.23 -9.02
N PHE A 237 9.68 3.30 -8.86
CA PHE A 237 10.00 4.59 -9.48
C PHE A 237 11.34 5.15 -8.98
N TRP A 238 11.64 5.04 -7.70
CA TRP A 238 12.91 5.49 -7.14
C TRP A 238 14.11 4.76 -7.77
N ALA A 239 14.03 3.42 -7.86
CA ALA A 239 15.05 2.60 -8.50
C ALA A 239 15.24 2.98 -9.98
N GLN A 240 14.14 3.21 -10.70
CA GLN A 240 14.18 3.64 -12.08
C GLN A 240 14.80 5.03 -12.25
N PHE A 241 14.40 6.01 -11.44
CA PHE A 241 14.92 7.38 -11.50
C PHE A 241 16.42 7.42 -11.20
N LYS A 242 16.87 6.59 -10.26
CA LYS A 242 18.30 6.35 -10.04
C LYS A 242 18.98 5.79 -11.28
N SER A 243 18.39 4.79 -11.95
CA SER A 243 18.94 4.24 -13.20
C SER A 243 18.99 5.26 -14.35
N ILE A 244 17.97 6.11 -14.48
CA ILE A 244 17.91 7.16 -15.50
C ILE A 244 19.01 8.20 -15.25
N SER A 245 19.29 8.53 -13.99
CA SER A 245 20.36 9.47 -13.63
C SER A 245 21.77 9.01 -14.02
N THR A 246 21.95 7.72 -14.32
CA THR A 246 23.20 7.15 -14.83
C THR A 246 23.18 6.86 -16.34
N SER A 247 22.15 7.34 -17.05
CA SER A 247 21.99 7.12 -18.50
C SER A 247 23.15 7.71 -19.30
N ILE A 248 23.51 7.05 -20.42
CA ILE A 248 24.46 7.60 -21.40
C ILE A 248 23.87 8.79 -22.17
N ASN A 249 22.53 8.91 -22.21
CA ASN A 249 21.87 10.04 -22.85
C ASN A 249 22.05 11.29 -21.98
N PRO A 250 22.77 12.32 -22.46
CA PRO A 250 23.06 13.51 -21.67
C PRO A 250 21.79 14.26 -21.24
N VAL A 251 20.71 14.21 -22.04
CA VAL A 251 19.43 14.87 -21.73
C VAL A 251 18.78 14.26 -20.49
N LEU A 252 18.83 12.94 -20.36
CA LEU A 252 18.27 12.18 -19.23
C LEU A 252 19.19 12.22 -18.01
N ARG A 253 20.51 12.10 -18.22
CA ARG A 253 21.49 12.16 -17.12
C ARG A 253 21.45 13.50 -16.39
N SER A 254 21.23 14.60 -17.12
CA SER A 254 21.23 15.96 -16.59
C SER A 254 19.84 16.46 -16.12
N SER A 255 18.78 15.66 -16.22
CA SER A 255 17.43 16.11 -15.87
C SER A 255 17.09 16.02 -14.38
N GLY A 256 18.01 15.56 -13.52
CA GLY A 256 17.81 15.61 -12.07
C GLY A 256 16.78 14.64 -11.50
N TYR A 257 16.50 13.51 -12.17
CA TYR A 257 15.50 12.53 -11.71
C TYR A 257 15.69 12.05 -10.26
N THR A 258 16.93 11.98 -9.75
CA THR A 258 17.20 11.62 -8.35
C THR A 258 16.75 12.66 -7.33
N MET A 259 16.40 13.87 -7.77
CA MET A 259 15.88 14.94 -6.92
C MET A 259 14.35 15.00 -6.89
N VAL A 260 13.68 14.24 -7.76
CA VAL A 260 12.22 14.15 -7.76
C VAL A 260 11.77 13.44 -6.48
N SER A 261 10.96 14.13 -5.68
CA SER A 261 10.35 13.53 -4.48
C SER A 261 9.28 12.54 -4.89
N ILE A 262 9.30 11.36 -4.26
CA ILE A 262 8.33 10.29 -4.48
C ILE A 262 7.77 9.93 -3.11
N ASP A 263 6.46 10.06 -2.97
CA ASP A 263 5.72 9.70 -1.75
C ASP A 263 4.59 8.72 -2.10
N ALA A 264 4.04 8.04 -1.10
CA ALA A 264 2.87 7.17 -1.25
C ALA A 264 1.67 7.77 -0.54
N HIS A 265 0.56 7.93 -1.24
CA HIS A 265 -0.75 8.27 -0.66
C HIS A 265 -1.71 7.13 -0.98
N ILE A 266 -2.24 6.50 0.06
CA ILE A 266 -3.11 5.33 -0.10
C ILE A 266 -4.56 5.84 -0.18
N PRO A 267 -5.26 5.69 -1.32
CA PRO A 267 -6.58 6.28 -1.51
C PRO A 267 -7.62 5.41 -0.80
N ILE A 268 -7.93 5.78 0.44
CA ILE A 268 -8.99 5.11 1.21
C ILE A 268 -10.00 6.13 1.74
N ALA A 269 -11.23 6.03 1.26
CA ALA A 269 -12.36 6.78 1.75
C ALA A 269 -12.94 6.17 3.04
N ASN A 270 -13.61 7.01 3.84
CA ASN A 270 -14.28 6.58 5.07
C ASN A 270 -15.73 6.16 4.80
N LEU A 271 -15.91 5.02 4.13
CA LEU A 271 -17.25 4.48 3.85
C LEU A 271 -18.03 4.24 5.15
N THR A 272 -19.23 4.81 5.25
CA THR A 272 -20.13 4.63 6.40
C THR A 272 -21.17 3.54 6.12
N GLY A 273 -21.87 3.08 7.16
CA GLY A 273 -22.96 2.10 6.98
C GLY A 273 -22.54 0.68 6.62
N LEU A 274 -21.24 0.37 6.53
CA LEU A 274 -20.77 -1.00 6.25
C LEU A 274 -21.22 -2.01 7.32
N PRO A 275 -21.59 -3.24 6.90
CA PRO A 275 -22.11 -4.28 7.80
C PRO A 275 -21.05 -4.74 8.80
N ASP A 276 -21.48 -5.11 10.00
CA ASP A 276 -20.61 -5.78 10.97
C ASP A 276 -20.63 -7.30 10.74
N LYS A 277 -19.46 -7.84 10.39
CA LYS A 277 -19.27 -9.27 10.09
C LYS A 277 -18.82 -10.08 11.30
N SER A 278 -18.66 -9.44 12.47
CA SER A 278 -18.13 -10.07 13.69
C SER A 278 -18.93 -11.30 14.17
N GLY A 279 -20.23 -11.37 13.85
CA GLY A 279 -21.11 -12.49 14.20
C GLY A 279 -21.10 -13.68 13.23
N ARG A 280 -20.41 -13.58 12.09
CA ARG A 280 -20.41 -14.64 11.07
C ARG A 280 -19.56 -15.83 11.54
N ARG A 281 -20.10 -17.05 11.35
CA ARG A 281 -19.44 -18.30 11.78
C ARG A 281 -18.89 -19.13 10.63
N ILE A 282 -19.46 -18.97 9.44
CA ILE A 282 -19.12 -19.72 8.23
C ILE A 282 -18.68 -18.75 7.15
N LEU A 283 -17.55 -19.04 6.52
CA LEU A 283 -17.08 -18.31 5.34
C LEU A 283 -17.92 -18.76 4.14
N SER A 284 -18.83 -17.91 3.70
CA SER A 284 -19.85 -18.20 2.68
C SER A 284 -19.64 -17.49 1.36
N SER A 285 -18.80 -16.45 1.34
CA SER A 285 -18.56 -15.66 0.13
C SER A 285 -17.10 -15.26 0.01
N ALA A 286 -16.55 -15.39 -1.19
CA ALA A 286 -15.27 -14.78 -1.53
C ALA A 286 -15.45 -13.87 -2.73
N VAL A 287 -14.63 -12.83 -2.86
CA VAL A 287 -14.63 -11.94 -4.03
C VAL A 287 -13.28 -11.86 -4.69
N ILE A 288 -13.26 -11.91 -6.02
CA ILE A 288 -12.14 -11.45 -6.84
C ILE A 288 -12.59 -10.17 -7.53
N GLN A 289 -11.93 -9.07 -7.20
CA GLN A 289 -12.21 -7.76 -7.76
C GLN A 289 -11.18 -7.39 -8.85
N GLY A 290 -11.68 -6.80 -9.93
CA GLY A 290 -10.86 -6.26 -11.02
C GLY A 290 -11.36 -6.66 -12.41
N SER A 291 -10.61 -6.28 -13.44
CA SER A 291 -10.91 -6.70 -14.81
C SER A 291 -10.85 -8.22 -14.95
N PHE A 292 -11.80 -8.77 -15.69
CA PHE A 292 -11.98 -10.19 -15.98
C PHE A 292 -10.97 -10.67 -17.03
N SER A 293 -9.68 -10.56 -16.68
CA SER A 293 -8.55 -10.76 -17.58
C SER A 293 -7.57 -11.78 -16.97
N PRO A 294 -7.40 -12.98 -17.57
CA PRO A 294 -6.54 -14.05 -17.03
C PRO A 294 -5.05 -13.70 -16.89
N ASP A 295 -4.56 -12.69 -17.60
CA ASP A 295 -3.20 -12.15 -17.44
C ASP A 295 -3.04 -11.32 -16.17
N ARG A 296 -4.12 -10.68 -15.70
CA ARG A 296 -4.12 -9.83 -14.50
C ARG A 296 -4.57 -10.60 -13.26
N ARG A 297 -5.35 -11.67 -13.44
CA ARG A 297 -5.92 -12.47 -12.36
C ARG A 297 -5.84 -13.97 -12.67
N ALA A 298 -5.52 -14.79 -11.67
CA ALA A 298 -5.37 -16.23 -11.80
C ALA A 298 -6.72 -17.00 -11.86
N TYR A 299 -7.68 -16.53 -12.66
CA TYR A 299 -9.03 -17.12 -12.74
C TYR A 299 -9.00 -18.62 -13.08
N ASN A 300 -8.14 -19.01 -14.03
CA ASN A 300 -8.04 -20.41 -14.47
C ASN A 300 -7.62 -21.34 -13.33
N ASP A 301 -6.61 -20.94 -12.55
CA ASP A 301 -6.11 -21.74 -11.42
C ASP A 301 -7.15 -21.79 -10.30
N ILE A 302 -7.76 -20.65 -9.96
CA ILE A 302 -8.84 -20.58 -8.97
C ILE A 302 -10.03 -21.47 -9.35
N PHE A 303 -10.48 -21.43 -10.61
CA PHE A 303 -11.60 -22.25 -11.07
C PHE A 303 -11.24 -23.74 -11.06
N LYS A 304 -10.04 -24.09 -11.52
CA LYS A 304 -9.54 -25.46 -11.50
C LYS A 304 -9.49 -26.02 -10.07
N ASP A 305 -8.95 -25.25 -9.13
CA ASP A 305 -8.86 -25.67 -7.73
C ASP A 305 -10.24 -25.75 -7.08
N LEU A 306 -11.15 -24.82 -7.39
CA LEU A 306 -12.52 -24.87 -6.89
C LEU A 306 -13.26 -26.12 -7.39
N ILE A 307 -13.15 -26.44 -8.68
CA ILE A 307 -13.75 -27.67 -9.27
C ILE A 307 -13.15 -28.92 -8.63
N ARG A 308 -11.82 -28.99 -8.48
CA ARG A 308 -11.14 -30.09 -7.78
C ARG A 308 -11.71 -30.27 -6.36
N SER A 309 -11.78 -29.18 -5.61
CA SER A 309 -12.25 -29.18 -4.23
C SER A 309 -13.73 -29.59 -4.10
N LEU A 310 -14.57 -29.19 -5.06
CA LEU A 310 -15.97 -29.60 -5.14
C LEU A 310 -16.14 -31.07 -5.47
N HIS A 311 -15.32 -31.64 -6.37
CA HIS A 311 -15.32 -33.08 -6.64
C HIS A 311 -14.93 -33.90 -5.42
N GLU A 312 -13.94 -33.42 -4.65
CA GLU A 312 -13.49 -34.11 -3.43
C GLU A 312 -14.54 -34.09 -2.32
N SER A 313 -15.21 -32.95 -2.10
CA SER A 313 -16.17 -32.80 -0.99
C SER A 313 -17.19 -31.68 -1.25
N PRO A 314 -18.25 -31.94 -2.03
CA PRO A 314 -19.24 -30.92 -2.40
C PRO A 314 -20.00 -30.39 -1.17
N ALA A 315 -20.25 -31.25 -0.19
CA ALA A 315 -20.91 -30.87 1.07
C ALA A 315 -20.12 -29.81 1.87
N SER A 316 -18.78 -29.82 1.80
CA SER A 316 -17.95 -28.80 2.47
C SER A 316 -18.18 -27.39 1.92
N TRP A 317 -18.69 -27.29 0.70
CA TRP A 317 -19.05 -26.06 0.02
C TRP A 317 -20.55 -25.75 0.09
N GLY A 318 -21.36 -26.63 0.69
CA GLY A 318 -22.81 -26.51 0.76
C GLY A 318 -23.55 -26.95 -0.52
N TYR A 319 -22.98 -27.88 -1.28
CA TYR A 319 -23.54 -28.39 -2.53
C TYR A 319 -23.75 -29.91 -2.49
N LEU A 320 -24.70 -30.40 -3.28
CA LEU A 320 -24.88 -31.82 -3.54
C LEU A 320 -23.78 -32.33 -4.48
N PRO A 321 -23.43 -33.63 -4.45
CA PRO A 321 -22.56 -34.24 -5.46
C PRO A 321 -23.06 -33.97 -6.88
N LEU A 322 -22.10 -33.82 -7.80
CA LEU A 322 -22.42 -33.62 -9.21
C LEU A 322 -23.14 -34.86 -9.74
N GLY A 323 -24.43 -34.73 -10.02
CA GLY A 323 -25.24 -35.76 -10.66
C GLY A 323 -25.14 -35.68 -12.19
N ASP A 324 -26.23 -36.01 -12.89
CA ASP A 324 -26.29 -35.99 -14.36
C ASP A 324 -26.31 -34.57 -14.98
N GLY A 325 -26.42 -33.54 -14.15
CA GLY A 325 -26.46 -32.13 -14.57
C GLY A 325 -25.06 -31.53 -14.78
N PRO A 326 -24.96 -30.42 -15.53
CA PRO A 326 -23.66 -29.82 -15.84
C PRO A 326 -23.08 -28.96 -14.71
N SER A 327 -23.80 -28.75 -13.60
CA SER A 327 -23.38 -27.87 -12.49
C SER A 327 -23.85 -28.38 -11.13
N TYR A 328 -23.07 -28.09 -10.10
CA TYR A 328 -23.41 -28.36 -8.71
C TYR A 328 -24.68 -27.60 -8.30
N ILE A 329 -25.52 -28.23 -7.47
CA ILE A 329 -26.77 -27.64 -6.98
C ILE A 329 -26.64 -27.42 -5.47
N PRO A 330 -27.01 -26.23 -4.94
CA PRO A 330 -27.00 -25.98 -3.50
C PRO A 330 -27.82 -27.02 -2.73
N ASP A 331 -27.25 -27.52 -1.63
CA ASP A 331 -27.98 -28.40 -0.72
C ASP A 331 -28.88 -27.59 0.21
N LYS A 332 -30.19 -27.66 -0.04
CA LYS A 332 -31.21 -26.94 0.74
C LYS A 332 -31.47 -27.55 2.12
N GLY A 333 -30.91 -28.74 2.40
CA GLY A 333 -31.01 -29.40 3.70
C GLY A 333 -30.01 -28.90 4.73
N LEU A 334 -28.99 -28.15 4.31
CA LEU A 334 -27.97 -27.61 5.21
C LEU A 334 -28.43 -26.30 5.84
N VAL A 335 -28.07 -26.11 7.12
CA VAL A 335 -28.29 -24.86 7.85
C VAL A 335 -27.37 -23.75 7.32
N ASP A 336 -26.16 -24.13 6.92
CA ASP A 336 -25.13 -23.21 6.49
C ASP A 336 -25.34 -22.82 5.01
N PRO A 337 -25.20 -21.54 4.66
CA PRO A 337 -25.39 -21.10 3.27
C PRO A 337 -24.32 -21.71 2.35
N PRO A 338 -24.68 -22.05 1.10
CA PRO A 338 -23.72 -22.53 0.11
C PRO A 338 -22.68 -21.45 -0.19
N PHE A 339 -21.43 -21.86 -0.42
CA PHE A 339 -20.36 -20.94 -0.77
C PHE A 339 -20.60 -20.28 -2.14
N LYS A 340 -20.26 -19.00 -2.27
CA LYS A 340 -20.28 -18.25 -3.54
C LYS A 340 -18.95 -17.57 -3.82
N LEU A 341 -18.52 -17.62 -5.07
CA LEU A 341 -17.38 -16.83 -5.56
C LEU A 341 -17.90 -15.67 -6.40
N HIS A 342 -17.74 -14.45 -5.90
CA HIS A 342 -18.19 -13.23 -6.54
C HIS A 342 -17.06 -12.67 -7.42
N LEU A 343 -17.37 -12.36 -8.67
CA LEU A 343 -16.47 -11.66 -9.57
C LEU A 343 -17.01 -10.26 -9.80
N VAL A 344 -16.31 -9.25 -9.29
CA VAL A 344 -16.77 -7.86 -9.32
C VAL A 344 -15.82 -7.03 -10.18
N GLY A 345 -16.33 -6.50 -11.29
CA GLY A 345 -15.52 -5.72 -12.21
C GLY A 345 -16.08 -5.64 -13.62
N SER A 346 -15.21 -5.72 -14.61
CA SER A 346 -15.55 -5.52 -16.02
C SER A 346 -14.86 -6.53 -16.93
N GLY A 347 -15.49 -6.81 -18.08
CA GLY A 347 -15.00 -7.78 -19.08
C GLY A 347 -15.87 -9.03 -19.13
N SER A 348 -15.31 -10.10 -19.69
CA SER A 348 -15.98 -11.40 -19.85
C SER A 348 -15.00 -12.53 -19.58
N LEU A 349 -15.48 -13.61 -18.96
CA LEU A 349 -14.71 -14.84 -18.75
C LEU A 349 -15.55 -16.04 -19.16
N ASP A 350 -14.88 -17.03 -19.74
CA ASP A 350 -15.48 -18.34 -19.96
C ASP A 350 -15.56 -19.08 -18.64
N LEU A 351 -16.78 -19.23 -18.12
CA LEU A 351 -17.03 -19.95 -16.88
C LEU A 351 -17.22 -21.44 -17.17
N PRO A 352 -16.46 -22.35 -16.52
CA PRO A 352 -16.72 -23.78 -16.59
C PRO A 352 -18.18 -24.10 -16.20
N PRO A 353 -18.90 -24.95 -16.95
CA PRO A 353 -20.30 -25.27 -16.67
C PRO A 353 -20.56 -25.68 -15.22
N GLU A 354 -19.61 -26.40 -14.62
CA GLU A 354 -19.66 -26.90 -13.25
C GLU A 354 -19.89 -25.78 -12.24
N LEU A 355 -19.31 -24.61 -12.49
CA LEU A 355 -19.30 -23.46 -11.59
C LEU A 355 -20.47 -22.50 -11.81
N LYS A 356 -21.36 -22.76 -12.77
CA LYS A 356 -22.48 -21.87 -13.13
C LYS A 356 -23.34 -21.43 -11.93
N ASN A 357 -23.59 -22.34 -10.98
CA ASN A 357 -24.40 -22.05 -9.80
C ASN A 357 -23.57 -21.54 -8.60
N ILE A 358 -22.26 -21.37 -8.74
CA ILE A 358 -21.34 -21.05 -7.64
C ILE A 358 -20.72 -19.67 -7.84
N VAL A 359 -20.35 -19.34 -9.08
CA VAL A 359 -19.75 -18.07 -9.45
C VAL A 359 -20.83 -17.06 -9.80
N VAL A 360 -20.74 -15.86 -9.23
CA VAL A 360 -21.68 -14.76 -9.46
C VAL A 360 -20.93 -13.57 -10.04
N PHE A 361 -21.33 -13.13 -11.23
CA PHE A 361 -20.76 -11.95 -11.88
C PHE A 361 -21.51 -10.68 -11.47
N HIS A 362 -20.75 -9.66 -11.12
CA HIS A 362 -21.20 -8.31 -10.80
C HIS A 362 -20.50 -7.34 -11.74
N VAL A 363 -21.21 -6.87 -12.77
CA VAL A 363 -20.68 -6.01 -13.83
C VAL A 363 -21.50 -4.75 -13.95
N ASN A 364 -20.86 -3.66 -14.37
CA ASN A 364 -21.49 -2.35 -14.61
C ASN A 364 -22.26 -1.80 -13.41
N LEU A 365 -21.82 -2.14 -12.19
CA LEU A 365 -22.39 -1.58 -10.97
C LEU A 365 -22.06 -0.09 -10.88
N ASN A 366 -23.00 0.71 -10.39
CA ASN A 366 -22.64 2.03 -9.89
C ASN A 366 -21.78 1.90 -8.61
N TYR A 367 -21.12 2.98 -8.18
CA TYR A 367 -20.21 2.88 -7.02
C TYR A 367 -20.92 2.52 -5.72
N ARG A 368 -22.19 2.92 -5.54
CA ARG A 368 -22.94 2.56 -4.33
C ARG A 368 -23.22 1.05 -4.30
N GLU A 369 -23.76 0.51 -5.39
CA GLU A 369 -24.00 -0.93 -5.54
C GLU A 369 -22.69 -1.72 -5.42
N TYR A 370 -21.60 -1.21 -5.99
CA TYR A 370 -20.28 -1.81 -5.88
C TYR A 370 -19.81 -1.89 -4.43
N TYR A 371 -19.90 -0.79 -3.67
CA TYR A 371 -19.53 -0.78 -2.26
C TYR A 371 -20.46 -1.62 -1.37
N ASP A 372 -21.76 -1.66 -1.68
CA ASP A 372 -22.71 -2.52 -0.97
C ASP A 372 -22.39 -4.01 -1.22
N VAL A 373 -22.15 -4.41 -2.48
CA VAL A 373 -21.73 -5.78 -2.82
C VAL A 373 -20.43 -6.14 -2.13
N MET A 374 -19.39 -5.32 -2.29
CA MET A 374 -18.08 -5.53 -1.66
C MET A 374 -18.22 -5.61 -0.14
N GLY A 375 -18.94 -4.65 0.46
CA GLY A 375 -19.19 -4.56 1.90
C GLY A 375 -19.83 -5.82 2.49
N GLU A 376 -20.62 -6.59 1.72
CA GLU A 376 -21.25 -7.82 2.18
C GLU A 376 -20.37 -9.08 2.12
N ILE A 377 -19.26 -9.09 1.38
CA ILE A 377 -18.44 -10.30 1.16
C ILE A 377 -17.61 -10.66 2.40
N ASP A 378 -17.45 -11.97 2.68
CA ASP A 378 -16.66 -12.47 3.82
C ASP A 378 -15.15 -12.28 3.63
N ILE A 379 -14.62 -12.55 2.43
CA ILE A 379 -13.18 -12.48 2.18
C ILE A 379 -12.85 -12.01 0.75
N CYS A 380 -11.83 -11.18 0.63
CA CYS A 380 -11.32 -10.68 -0.64
C CYS A 380 -10.09 -11.49 -1.05
N VAL A 381 -10.12 -12.05 -2.26
CA VAL A 381 -9.04 -12.83 -2.86
C VAL A 381 -8.43 -12.00 -3.97
N PRO A 382 -7.20 -11.46 -3.81
CA PRO A 382 -6.58 -10.64 -4.85
C PRO A 382 -6.42 -11.40 -6.17
N ALA A 383 -6.17 -12.72 -6.07
CA ALA A 383 -5.95 -13.64 -7.18
C ALA A 383 -5.02 -13.04 -8.24
N PHE A 384 -3.92 -12.40 -7.84
CA PHE A 384 -3.02 -11.76 -8.81
C PHE A 384 -2.47 -12.81 -9.77
N GLY A 385 -2.47 -12.47 -11.06
CA GLY A 385 -1.97 -13.35 -12.11
C GLY A 385 -0.48 -13.71 -11.92
N PRO A 386 0.05 -14.61 -12.74
CA PRO A 386 1.40 -15.16 -12.58
C PRO A 386 2.52 -14.11 -12.76
N SER A 387 2.20 -12.93 -13.30
CA SER A 387 3.16 -11.83 -13.41
C SER A 387 3.42 -11.17 -12.05
N ASP A 388 4.65 -10.75 -11.82
CA ASP A 388 5.03 -9.96 -10.62
C ASP A 388 4.52 -8.51 -10.63
N LYS A 389 3.70 -8.16 -11.64
CA LYS A 389 3.24 -6.80 -11.90
C LYS A 389 2.67 -6.13 -10.64
N TYR A 390 1.76 -6.77 -9.93
CA TYR A 390 1.12 -6.18 -8.76
C TYR A 390 1.95 -6.21 -7.47
N TYR A 391 3.07 -6.94 -7.45
CA TYR A 391 3.98 -6.99 -6.30
C TYR A 391 5.14 -6.02 -6.43
N VAL A 392 5.44 -5.55 -7.64
CA VAL A 392 6.61 -4.71 -7.92
C VAL A 392 6.24 -3.42 -8.65
N GLU A 393 5.41 -3.48 -9.68
CA GLU A 393 5.29 -2.41 -10.67
C GLU A 393 3.99 -1.60 -10.54
N GLN A 394 2.89 -2.25 -10.18
CA GLN A 394 1.56 -1.65 -10.21
C GLN A 394 0.86 -1.80 -8.86
N ALA A 395 0.20 -0.74 -8.41
CA ALA A 395 -0.71 -0.79 -7.28
C ALA A 395 -2.09 -1.28 -7.74
N SER A 396 -2.69 -2.22 -7.00
CA SER A 396 -4.01 -2.75 -7.33
C SER A 396 -5.12 -1.98 -6.60
N ALA A 397 -6.18 -1.60 -7.34
CA ALA A 397 -7.37 -1.02 -6.73
C ALA A 397 -8.09 -1.97 -5.77
N THR A 398 -8.02 -3.28 -6.05
CA THR A 398 -8.52 -4.34 -5.16
C THR A 398 -8.04 -4.15 -3.72
N THR A 399 -6.78 -3.77 -3.56
CA THR A 399 -6.15 -3.71 -2.25
C THR A 399 -6.72 -2.58 -1.39
N HIS A 400 -6.85 -1.37 -1.93
CA HIS A 400 -7.44 -0.27 -1.18
C HIS A 400 -8.96 -0.42 -1.06
N THR A 401 -9.68 -0.88 -2.10
CA THR A 401 -11.14 -1.09 -1.98
C THR A 401 -11.48 -2.11 -0.91
N CYS A 402 -10.76 -3.24 -0.82
CA CYS A 402 -11.04 -4.23 0.22
C CYS A 402 -10.83 -3.64 1.62
N LEU A 403 -9.87 -2.73 1.78
CA LEU A 403 -9.71 -1.97 3.01
C LEU A 403 -10.83 -0.94 3.25
N GLU A 404 -11.22 -0.17 2.23
CA GLU A 404 -12.33 0.79 2.28
C GLU A 404 -13.64 0.14 2.71
N THR A 405 -13.93 -1.04 2.16
CA THR A 405 -15.19 -1.79 2.34
C THR A 405 -15.17 -2.77 3.52
N ASN A 406 -14.13 -2.72 4.36
CA ASN A 406 -13.96 -3.61 5.52
C ASN A 406 -14.07 -5.11 5.15
N ILE A 407 -13.44 -5.51 4.04
CA ILE A 407 -13.27 -6.90 3.66
C ILE A 407 -11.83 -7.31 3.95
N GLN A 408 -11.67 -8.35 4.76
CA GLN A 408 -10.37 -8.93 5.02
C GLN A 408 -9.82 -9.59 3.76
N MET A 409 -8.53 -9.40 3.52
CA MET A 409 -7.89 -9.97 2.35
C MET A 409 -7.21 -11.30 2.69
N LEU A 410 -7.48 -12.34 1.90
CA LEU A 410 -6.75 -13.61 1.92
C LEU A 410 -5.47 -13.46 1.12
N VAL A 411 -4.33 -13.44 1.82
CA VAL A 411 -3.05 -13.03 1.23
C VAL A 411 -1.89 -13.89 1.70
N THR A 412 -0.81 -13.92 0.92
CA THR A 412 0.47 -14.50 1.34
C THR A 412 1.34 -13.46 2.06
N LEU A 413 2.42 -13.91 2.69
CA LEU A 413 3.44 -13.01 3.26
C LEU A 413 4.00 -12.05 2.19
N ARG A 414 4.26 -12.54 0.98
CA ARG A 414 4.72 -11.74 -0.17
C ARG A 414 3.82 -10.53 -0.44
N HIS A 415 2.50 -10.71 -0.33
CA HIS A 415 1.56 -9.63 -0.55
C HIS A 415 1.66 -8.56 0.55
N ARG A 416 1.84 -8.97 1.81
CA ARG A 416 2.03 -8.04 2.94
C ARG A 416 3.35 -7.28 2.84
N GLU A 417 4.38 -7.90 2.28
CA GLU A 417 5.67 -7.24 2.02
C GLU A 417 5.57 -6.19 0.90
N ALA A 418 4.77 -6.43 -0.14
CA ALA A 418 4.53 -5.45 -1.20
C ALA A 418 3.59 -4.32 -0.74
N TYR A 419 2.46 -4.67 -0.13
CA TYR A 419 1.46 -3.74 0.36
C TYR A 419 1.62 -3.58 1.87
N THR A 420 2.67 -2.88 2.31
CA THR A 420 3.02 -2.75 3.74
C THR A 420 1.93 -2.03 4.54
N TYR A 421 1.10 -1.21 3.90
CA TYR A 421 -0.11 -0.65 4.51
C TYR A 421 -1.20 -1.71 4.82
N LEU A 422 -1.03 -2.97 4.41
CA LEU A 422 -1.84 -4.11 4.83
C LEU A 422 -1.10 -5.11 5.73
N ASP A 423 0.14 -4.83 6.14
CA ASP A 423 0.85 -5.68 7.09
C ASP A 423 0.28 -5.54 8.51
N ASP A 424 -0.94 -6.05 8.70
CA ASP A 424 -1.72 -5.99 9.93
C ASP A 424 -2.72 -7.16 9.97
N ASP A 425 -2.60 -8.01 11.00
CA ASP A 425 -3.48 -9.17 11.18
C ASP A 425 -4.93 -8.76 11.43
N GLN A 426 -5.20 -7.48 11.76
CA GLN A 426 -6.55 -6.97 11.96
C GLN A 426 -7.36 -6.80 10.66
N VAL A 427 -6.70 -6.77 9.50
CA VAL A 427 -7.37 -6.56 8.19
C VAL A 427 -6.99 -7.62 7.15
N THR A 428 -6.09 -8.54 7.50
CA THR A 428 -5.64 -9.61 6.59
C THR A 428 -5.77 -11.00 7.21
N VAL A 429 -5.96 -12.00 6.35
CA VAL A 429 -5.84 -13.43 6.66
C VAL A 429 -4.63 -13.93 5.89
N THR A 430 -3.57 -14.30 6.60
CA THR A 430 -2.33 -14.76 5.95
C THR A 430 -2.30 -16.27 5.82
N TYR A 431 -2.25 -16.77 4.59
CA TYR A 431 -2.11 -18.19 4.29
C TYR A 431 -0.69 -18.51 3.81
N PRO A 432 -0.18 -19.73 4.07
CA PRO A 432 1.14 -20.12 3.57
C PRO A 432 1.11 -20.30 2.05
N ALA A 433 2.11 -19.78 1.34
CA ALA A 433 2.14 -19.78 -0.13
C ALA A 433 2.14 -21.16 -0.81
N VAL A 434 2.34 -22.24 -0.06
CA VAL A 434 2.21 -23.63 -0.53
C VAL A 434 0.75 -24.09 -0.59
N MET A 435 -0.16 -23.39 0.08
CA MET A 435 -1.60 -23.63 0.07
C MET A 435 -2.25 -22.76 -1.00
N THR A 436 -3.14 -23.33 -1.82
CA THR A 436 -3.92 -22.55 -2.79
C THR A 436 -4.96 -21.68 -2.06
N GLU A 437 -5.43 -20.59 -2.68
CA GLU A 437 -6.48 -19.77 -2.07
C GLU A 437 -7.76 -20.57 -1.80
N ILE A 438 -8.11 -21.50 -2.69
CA ILE A 438 -9.28 -22.37 -2.52
C ILE A 438 -9.10 -23.35 -1.35
N ASP A 439 -7.91 -23.95 -1.18
CA ASP A 439 -7.65 -24.83 -0.04
C ASP A 439 -7.69 -24.04 1.28
N ALA A 440 -7.17 -22.81 1.29
CA ALA A 440 -7.25 -21.92 2.45
C ALA A 440 -8.69 -21.55 2.78
N ILE A 441 -9.51 -21.19 1.78
CA ILE A 441 -10.94 -20.90 1.96
C ILE A 441 -11.67 -22.13 2.49
N ARG A 442 -11.43 -23.32 1.91
CA ARG A 442 -12.05 -24.56 2.39
C ARG A 442 -11.69 -24.81 3.85
N ALA A 443 -10.41 -24.73 4.19
CA ALA A 443 -9.94 -24.96 5.56
C ALA A 443 -10.59 -23.99 6.56
N LEU A 444 -10.64 -22.70 6.22
CA LEU A 444 -11.26 -21.67 7.06
C LEU A 444 -12.78 -21.85 7.17
N ARG A 445 -13.45 -22.26 6.09
CA ARG A 445 -14.89 -22.52 6.06
C ARG A 445 -15.26 -23.74 6.90
N THR A 446 -14.52 -24.84 6.78
CA THR A 446 -14.79 -26.10 7.49
C THR A 446 -14.17 -26.17 8.87
N GLN A 447 -13.31 -25.19 9.22
CA GLN A 447 -12.45 -25.21 10.40
C GLN A 447 -11.54 -26.46 10.46
N ASN A 448 -11.16 -27.00 9.29
CA ASN A 448 -10.39 -28.22 9.18
C ASN A 448 -9.42 -28.17 7.99
N ALA A 449 -8.11 -28.19 8.30
CA ALA A 449 -7.04 -28.19 7.31
C ALA A 449 -6.37 -29.57 7.13
N SER A 450 -6.88 -30.64 7.75
CA SER A 450 -6.27 -31.97 7.72
C SER A 450 -6.13 -32.51 6.30
N ALA A 451 -7.15 -32.36 5.45
CA ALA A 451 -7.09 -32.81 4.06
C ALA A 451 -5.92 -32.20 3.28
N PHE A 452 -5.61 -30.93 3.52
CA PHE A 452 -4.43 -30.27 2.93
C PHE A 452 -3.14 -30.81 3.55
N LEU A 453 -3.06 -30.86 4.88
CA LEU A 453 -1.86 -31.29 5.60
C LEU A 453 -1.48 -32.76 5.34
N GLU A 454 -2.48 -33.62 5.10
CA GLU A 454 -2.31 -35.04 4.77
C GLU A 454 -2.04 -35.27 3.28
N SER A 455 -2.20 -34.25 2.43
CA SER A 455 -1.94 -34.37 1.00
C SER A 455 -0.44 -34.45 0.68
N ASP A 456 -0.13 -35.12 -0.43
CA ASP A 456 1.18 -35.14 -1.07
C ASP A 456 1.03 -34.73 -2.54
N PRO A 457 0.94 -33.42 -2.82
CA PRO A 457 0.77 -32.94 -4.19
C PRO A 457 1.98 -33.25 -5.08
N SER A 458 3.13 -33.61 -4.50
CA SER A 458 4.35 -33.95 -5.23
C SER A 458 4.44 -35.42 -5.65
N GLY A 459 3.64 -36.30 -5.03
CA GLY A 459 3.74 -37.76 -5.19
C GLY A 459 5.05 -38.36 -4.66
N SER A 460 5.74 -37.67 -3.75
CA SER A 460 7.04 -38.09 -3.19
C SER A 460 6.92 -39.10 -2.04
N GLY A 461 5.71 -39.46 -1.62
CA GLY A 461 5.41 -40.23 -0.42
C GLY A 461 5.50 -39.40 0.87
N THR A 462 5.65 -38.08 0.76
CA THR A 462 5.84 -37.17 1.89
C THR A 462 4.68 -36.17 1.95
N THR A 463 3.90 -36.21 3.04
CA THR A 463 2.76 -35.31 3.23
C THR A 463 3.22 -33.89 3.57
N LEU A 464 2.38 -32.88 3.32
CA LEU A 464 2.67 -31.49 3.68
C LEU A 464 2.87 -31.29 5.19
N SER A 465 2.20 -32.09 6.03
CA SER A 465 2.35 -32.09 7.50
C SER A 465 3.75 -32.50 7.98
N SER A 466 4.50 -33.26 7.18
CA SER A 466 5.88 -33.62 7.53
C SER A 466 6.81 -32.40 7.58
N ASN A 467 6.47 -31.33 6.87
CA ASN A 467 7.16 -30.05 6.95
C ASN A 467 6.61 -29.22 8.11
N VAL A 468 7.32 -29.23 9.23
CA VAL A 468 6.93 -28.52 10.47
C VAL A 468 6.68 -27.02 10.25
N ALA A 469 7.38 -26.37 9.31
CA ALA A 469 7.16 -24.96 9.03
C ALA A 469 5.83 -24.71 8.29
N VAL A 470 5.48 -25.59 7.34
CA VAL A 470 4.18 -25.56 6.65
C VAL A 470 3.06 -25.84 7.64
N GLN A 471 3.19 -26.90 8.45
CA GLN A 471 2.20 -27.26 9.46
C GLN A 471 1.92 -26.08 10.41
N ARG A 472 2.97 -25.48 10.99
CA ARG A 472 2.82 -24.32 11.89
C ARG A 472 2.17 -23.12 11.22
N ALA A 473 2.49 -22.84 9.96
CA ALA A 473 1.91 -21.72 9.24
C ALA A 473 0.41 -21.94 8.98
N VAL A 474 -0.01 -23.18 8.69
CA VAL A 474 -1.42 -23.56 8.57
C VAL A 474 -2.11 -23.45 9.94
N GLU A 475 -1.51 -23.97 11.00
CA GLU A 475 -2.05 -23.88 12.37
C GLU A 475 -2.21 -22.43 12.83
N ASP A 476 -1.26 -21.53 12.53
CA ASP A 476 -1.37 -20.09 12.83
C ASP A 476 -2.52 -19.43 12.07
N MET A 477 -2.66 -19.72 10.77
CA MET A 477 -3.78 -19.24 9.97
C MET A 477 -5.13 -19.70 10.56
N MET A 478 -5.23 -20.98 10.92
CA MET A 478 -6.43 -21.57 11.49
C MET A 478 -6.76 -21.00 12.87
N ALA A 479 -5.76 -20.83 13.73
CA ALA A 479 -5.92 -20.28 15.07
C ALA A 479 -6.38 -18.82 15.06
N LYS A 480 -5.90 -18.01 14.10
CA LYS A 480 -6.34 -16.62 13.91
C LYS A 480 -7.73 -16.54 13.26
N GLY A 481 -8.11 -17.55 12.49
CA GLY A 481 -9.35 -17.58 11.73
C GLY A 481 -9.45 -16.47 10.68
N TRP A 482 -10.64 -16.34 10.08
CA TRP A 482 -10.86 -15.39 8.99
C TRP A 482 -11.62 -14.13 9.41
N VAL A 483 -12.42 -14.16 10.49
CA VAL A 483 -13.24 -13.00 10.92
C VAL A 483 -12.36 -11.88 11.45
N ARG A 484 -12.64 -10.65 11.04
CA ARG A 484 -12.00 -9.43 11.54
C ARG A 484 -13.05 -8.47 12.09
N THR A 485 -12.67 -7.66 13.08
CA THR A 485 -13.61 -6.74 13.72
C THR A 485 -13.66 -5.42 12.97
N LYS A 486 -14.84 -4.77 12.97
CA LYS A 486 -14.98 -3.40 12.46
C LYS A 486 -13.96 -2.44 13.09
N ARG A 487 -13.74 -2.54 14.41
CA ARG A 487 -12.74 -1.73 15.12
C ARG A 487 -11.33 -1.91 14.55
N GLY A 488 -10.93 -3.14 14.23
CA GLY A 488 -9.61 -3.42 13.65
C GLY A 488 -9.39 -2.70 12.32
N PHE A 489 -10.41 -2.68 11.45
CA PHE A 489 -10.39 -1.89 10.22
C PHE A 489 -10.29 -0.39 10.49
N GLU A 490 -11.12 0.14 11.39
CA GLU A 490 -11.10 1.56 11.72
C GLU A 490 -9.75 2.01 12.30
N ASP A 491 -9.17 1.20 13.19
CA ASP A 491 -7.85 1.45 13.76
C ASP A 491 -6.77 1.46 12.67
N ARG A 492 -6.89 0.59 11.65
CA ARG A 492 -5.96 0.56 10.51
C ARG A 492 -6.13 1.76 9.58
N LYS A 493 -7.37 2.08 9.18
CA LYS A 493 -7.69 3.23 8.33
C LYS A 493 -7.18 4.54 8.94
N ARG A 494 -7.38 4.75 10.25
CA ARG A 494 -6.86 5.94 10.95
C ARG A 494 -5.34 6.08 10.88
N LYS A 495 -4.59 4.97 10.98
CA LYS A 495 -3.13 5.01 10.82
C LYS A 495 -2.73 5.41 9.40
N ILE A 496 -3.44 4.90 8.40
CA ILE A 496 -3.19 5.24 7.00
C ILE A 496 -3.55 6.69 6.71
N TRP A 497 -4.69 7.19 7.20
CA TRP A 497 -5.05 8.60 7.07
C TRP A 497 -4.03 9.52 7.73
N ALA A 498 -3.54 9.17 8.92
CA ALA A 498 -2.48 9.93 9.57
C ALA A 498 -1.17 9.93 8.76
N ALA A 499 -0.83 8.82 8.09
CA ALA A 499 0.32 8.79 7.18
C ALA A 499 0.09 9.65 5.93
N ASN A 500 -1.11 9.59 5.34
CA ASN A 500 -1.51 10.45 4.23
C ASN A 500 -1.46 11.94 4.62
N ASP A 501 -1.81 12.29 5.85
CA ASP A 501 -1.71 13.67 6.35
C ASP A 501 -0.29 14.19 6.43
N VAL A 502 0.65 13.31 6.80
CA VAL A 502 2.08 13.63 6.79
C VAL A 502 2.54 13.91 5.37
N VAL A 503 2.07 13.14 4.39
CA VAL A 503 2.40 13.34 2.97
C VAL A 503 1.81 14.66 2.45
N VAL A 504 0.53 14.93 2.68
CA VAL A 504 -0.12 16.21 2.32
C VAL A 504 0.56 17.38 3.03
N SER A 505 0.89 17.21 4.30
CA SER A 505 1.65 18.19 5.09
C SER A 505 2.99 18.54 4.47
N LYS A 506 3.71 17.54 3.96
CA LYS A 506 4.98 17.70 3.26
C LYS A 506 4.78 18.42 1.93
N LEU A 507 3.77 18.04 1.15
CA LEU A 507 3.41 18.70 -0.11
C LEU A 507 3.16 20.20 0.09
N LEU A 508 2.41 20.58 1.13
CA LEU A 508 2.13 21.98 1.44
C LEU A 508 3.36 22.76 1.94
N ASN A 509 4.25 22.11 2.71
CA ASN A 509 5.44 22.76 3.28
C ASN A 509 6.57 22.99 2.26
N ASP A 510 6.53 22.26 1.16
CA ASP A 510 7.56 22.31 0.11
C ASP A 510 7.18 23.26 -1.04
N LEU A 511 6.11 24.05 -0.86
CA LEU A 511 5.75 25.24 -1.65
C LEU A 511 6.47 26.45 -1.08
#